data_AF-A0A7W1KXP6-F1
#
_entry.id   AF-A0A7W1KXP6-F1
#
_cell.length_a   1.000
_cell.length_b   1.000
_cell.length_c   1.000
_cell.angle_alpha   90.00
_cell.angle_beta   90.00
_cell.angle_gamma   90.00
#
_symmetry.space_group_name_H-M   'P 1'
#
loop_
_entity.id
_entity.type
_entity.pdbx_description
1 polymer ?
#
loop_
_entity_poly.entity_id
_entity_poly.type
_entity_poly.pdbx_seq_one_letter_code
_entity_poly.pdbx_strand_id
1 'polypeptide(L)' 'MSAPSSTHTHTATLLIVDSVASERAALSRIFEEAGHRAFTASDAPGALRLLHKEPC' A
#
# COMPACT_ATOMS: atom_id res chain seq x y z
N MET A 1 -5.83 -28.46 21.10
CA MET A 1 -5.38 -28.61 19.70
C MET A 1 -5.69 -27.31 18.99
N SER A 2 -4.69 -26.46 18.76
CA SER A 2 -4.87 -25.17 18.08
C SER A 2 -4.84 -25.40 16.57
N ALA A 3 -5.87 -24.93 15.86
CA ALA A 3 -5.94 -25.03 14.41
C ALA A 3 -4.81 -24.21 13.76
N PRO A 4 -4.18 -24.70 12.68
CA PRO A 4 -3.25 -23.88 11.90
C PRO A 4 -4.04 -22.71 11.32
N SER A 5 -3.73 -21.50 11.78
CA SER A 5 -4.24 -20.29 11.15
C SER A 5 -3.61 -20.24 9.77
N SER A 6 -4.41 -20.48 8.74
CA SER A 6 -4.01 -20.31 7.35
C SER A 6 -3.63 -18.85 7.16
N THR A 7 -2.34 -18.53 7.28
CA THR A 7 -1.76 -17.26 6.85
C THR A 7 -1.93 -17.18 5.34
N HIS A 8 -3.09 -16.72 4.90
CA HIS A 8 -3.26 -16.23 3.56
C HIS A 8 -2.31 -15.04 3.43
N THR A 9 -1.19 -15.23 2.73
CA THR A 9 -0.37 -14.14 2.22
C THR A 9 -1.18 -13.42 1.15
N HIS A 10 -2.20 -12.66 1.57
CA HIS A 10 -2.98 -11.84 0.66
C HIS A 10 -2.10 -10.67 0.24
N THR A 11 -1.59 -10.73 -0.99
CA THR A 11 -0.97 -9.58 -1.64
C THR A 11 -2.04 -8.53 -1.88
N ALA A 12 -2.12 -7.54 -0.99
CA ALA A 12 -2.93 -6.35 -1.16
C ALA A 12 -2.20 -5.30 -2.00
N THR A 13 -2.98 -4.44 -2.65
CA THR A 13 -2.48 -3.22 -3.30
C THR A 13 -2.91 -2.03 -2.45
N LEU A 14 -1.94 -1.23 -2.02
CA LEU A 14 -2.09 -0.13 -1.07
C LEU A 14 -1.81 1.20 -1.76
N LEU A 15 -2.52 2.27 -1.38
CA LEU A 15 -2.23 3.63 -1.79
C LEU A 15 -1.88 4.45 -0.55
N ILE A 16 -0.64 4.96 -0.51
CA ILE A 16 -0.09 5.74 0.61
C ILE A 16 -0.08 7.20 0.18
N VAL A 17 -0.81 8.05 0.91
CA VAL A 17 -0.90 9.49 0.65
C VAL A 17 -0.29 10.24 1.81
N ASP A 18 0.87 10.85 1.58
CA ASP A 18 1.61 11.57 2.61
C ASP A 18 2.43 12.69 1.97
N SER A 19 2.37 13.91 2.51
CA SER A 19 3.13 15.05 1.99
C SER A 19 4.63 14.98 2.28
N VAL A 20 5.03 14.29 3.35
CA VAL A 20 6.41 14.17 3.80
C VAL A 20 7.10 13.03 3.04
N ALA A 21 8.10 13.37 2.23
CA ALA A 21 8.75 12.40 1.34
C ALA A 21 9.44 11.24 2.08
N SER A 22 10.08 11.52 3.22
CA SER A 22 10.77 10.51 4.03
C SER A 22 9.81 9.50 4.66
N GLU A 23 8.67 9.97 5.18
CA GLU A 23 7.65 9.13 5.82
C GLU A 23 6.95 8.25 4.78
N ARG A 24 6.57 8.84 3.63
CA ARG A 24 6.00 8.12 2.49
C ARG A 24 6.92 7.00 1.99
N ALA A 25 8.22 7.27 1.86
CA ALA A 25 9.20 6.29 1.42
C ALA A 25 9.39 5.15 2.44
N ALA A 26 9.43 5.48 3.74
CA ALA A 26 9.51 4.48 4.80
C ALA A 26 8.29 3.56 4.82
N LEU A 27 7.08 4.12 4.69
CA LEU A 27 5.84 3.35 4.64
C LEU A 27 5.78 2.44 3.41
N SER A 28 6.10 2.95 2.21
CA SER A 28 6.13 2.14 0.97
C SER A 28 7.03 0.93 1.14
N ARG A 29 8.23 1.15 1.69
CA ARG A 29 9.20 0.10 1.93
C ARG A 29 8.70 -0.96 2.89
N ILE A 30 8.10 -0.57 4.02
CA ILE A 30 7.56 -1.52 5.01
C ILE A 30 6.49 -2.42 4.40
N PHE A 31 5.57 -1.85 3.61
CA PHE A 31 4.49 -2.62 3.00
C PHE A 31 4.96 -3.50 1.83
N GLU A 32 5.93 -3.03 1.05
CA GLU A 32 6.57 -3.83 0.00
C GLU A 32 7.37 -5.00 0.58
N GLU A 33 8.13 -4.77 1.66
CA GLU A 33 8.85 -5.82 2.40
C GLU A 33 7.89 -6.86 3.01
N ALA A 34 6.67 -6.45 3.35
CA ALA A 34 5.60 -7.36 3.77
C ALA A 34 4.94 -8.14 2.61
N GLY A 35 5.36 -7.93 1.36
CA GLY A 35 4.84 -8.64 0.17
C GLY A 35 3.57 -8.03 -0.41
N HIS A 36 3.27 -6.77 -0.09
CA HIS A 36 2.19 -6.00 -0.69
C HIS A 36 2.71 -5.10 -1.83
N ARG A 37 1.80 -4.61 -2.67
CA ARG A 37 2.13 -3.58 -3.67
C ARG A 37 1.75 -2.22 -3.11
N ALA A 38 2.65 -1.24 -3.17
CA ALA A 38 2.39 0.11 -2.71
C ALA A 38 2.45 1.12 -3.86
N PHE A 39 1.41 1.93 -3.99
CA PHE A 39 1.40 3.16 -4.76
C PHE A 39 1.53 4.34 -3.80
N THR A 40 2.22 5.39 -4.23
CA THR A 40 2.46 6.56 -3.39
C THR A 40 1.98 7.83 -4.07
N ALA A 41 1.42 8.74 -3.28
CA ALA A 41 1.05 10.09 -3.70
C ALA A 41 1.48 11.10 -2.64
N SER A 42 1.94 12.28 -3.08
CA SER A 42 2.32 13.37 -2.18
C SER A 42 1.12 14.22 -1.73
N ASP A 43 -0.03 14.06 -2.38
CA ASP A 43 -1.21 14.90 -2.17
C ASP A 43 -2.51 14.17 -2.55
N ALA A 44 -3.63 14.68 -2.05
CA ALA A 44 -4.95 14.12 -2.32
C ALA A 44 -5.34 14.16 -3.82
N PRO A 45 -5.08 15.24 -4.59
CA PRO A 45 -5.38 15.24 -6.03
C PRO A 45 -4.58 14.19 -6.79
N GLY A 46 -3.29 14.00 -6.49
CA GLY A 46 -2.47 12.95 -7.07
C GLY A 46 -3.00 11.55 -6.75
N ALA A 47 -3.43 11.33 -5.51
CA ALA A 47 -4.03 10.08 -5.06
C ALA A 47 -5.32 9.74 -5.83
N LEU A 48 -6.23 10.71 -5.97
CA LEU A 48 -7.48 10.51 -6.72
C LEU A 48 -7.23 10.23 -8.21
N ARG A 49 -6.21 10.86 -8.81
CA ARG A 49 -5.81 10.57 -10.20
C ARG A 49 -5.24 9.16 -10.39
N LEU A 50 -4.60 8.60 -9.37
CA LEU A 50 -4.13 7.21 -9.38
C LEU A 50 -5.31 6.25 -9.29
N LEU A 51 -6.26 6.50 -8.38
CA LEU A 51 -7.47 5.67 -8.24
C LEU A 51 -8.33 5.67 -9.50
N HIS A 52 -8.40 6.80 -10.21
CA HIS A 52 -9.17 6.89 -11.45
C HIS A 52 -8.58 6.05 -12.61
N LYS A 53 -7.34 5.57 -12.49
CA LYS A 53 -6.64 4.79 -13.51
C LYS A 53 -6.65 3.29 -13.24
N GLU A 54 -6.99 2.87 -12.04
CA GLU A 54 -7.09 1.46 -11.69
C GLU A 54 -8.50 0.94 -12.02
N PRO A 55 -8.62 -0.16 -12.78
CA PRO A 55 -9.92 -0.78 -13.05
C PRO A 55 -10.50 -1.36 -11.75
N CYS A 56 -11.79 -1.11 -11.52
CA CYS A 56 -12.55 -1.66 -10.38
C CYS A 56 -12.60 -3.18 -10.38
#